data_AF-A0A968SAW0-F1
#
_entry.id   AF-A0A968SAW0-F1
#
_cell.length_a   1.000
_cell.length_b   1.000
_cell.length_c   1.000
_cell.angle_alpha   90.00
_cell.angle_beta   90.00
_cell.angle_gamma   90.00
#
_symmetry.space_group_name_H-M   'P 1'
#
loop_
_entity.id
_entity.type
_entity.pdbx_description
1 polymer ?
#
loop_
_entity_poly.entity_id
_entity_poly.type
_entity_poly.pdbx_seq_one_letter_code
_entity_poly.pdbx_strand_id
1 'polypeptide(L)'
;MPDAIMFQEDAYMVLEPDQPEQFMSSEELLSKLTKILASCQGDLSRDLLRFPTIAAQAEYLMNTSCEFDITPGQYIHWYAVRLEKS
;
A
#
# COMPACT_ATOMS: atom_id res chain seq x y z
N MET A 1 6.91 27.25 8.48
CA MET A 1 6.28 26.28 7.55
C MET A 1 5.68 25.21 8.43
N PRO A 2 4.40 24.86 8.27
CA PRO A 2 3.67 24.10 9.29
C PRO A 2 4.28 22.71 9.44
N ASP A 3 4.81 22.49 10.63
CA ASP A 3 5.01 21.25 11.35
C ASP A 3 4.71 19.96 10.58
N ALA A 4 5.78 19.19 10.33
CA ALA A 4 5.74 17.78 10.00
C ALA A 4 5.24 16.92 11.18
N ILE A 5 4.15 17.31 11.84
CA ILE A 5 3.35 16.44 12.71
C ILE A 5 2.43 15.64 11.79
N MET A 6 3.01 14.80 10.95
CA MET A 6 2.27 13.83 10.13
C MET A 6 2.89 12.43 10.21
N PHE A 7 3.78 12.19 11.18
CA PHE A 7 4.13 10.85 11.63
C PHE A 7 3.34 10.54 12.90
N GLN A 8 2.01 10.67 12.84
CA GLN A 8 1.20 9.76 13.66
C GLN A 8 1.35 8.42 12.98
N GLU A 9 1.76 7.41 13.73
CA GLU A 9 1.93 6.03 13.27
C GLU A 9 0.58 5.52 12.73
N ASP A 10 0.23 5.92 11.50
CA ASP A 10 -0.94 5.42 10.78
C ASP A 10 -0.64 3.94 10.52
N ALA A 11 -1.34 3.09 11.26
CA ALA A 11 -1.36 1.67 11.00
C ALA A 11 -2.27 1.43 9.80
N TYR A 12 -1.96 0.43 9.01
CA TYR A 12 -2.76 0.04 7.85
C TYR A 12 -3.40 -1.30 8.12
N MET A 13 -4.72 -1.34 8.06
CA MET A 13 -5.46 -2.60 8.05
C MET A 13 -5.48 -3.11 6.61
N VAL A 14 -4.77 -4.21 6.38
CA VAL A 14 -4.63 -4.89 5.09
C VAL A 14 -5.59 -6.07 5.02
N LEU A 15 -6.34 -6.14 3.92
CA LEU A 15 -7.28 -7.21 3.61
C LEU A 15 -6.84 -7.89 2.32
N GLU A 16 -6.71 -9.21 2.39
CA GLU A 16 -6.37 -10.06 1.26
C GLU A 16 -7.37 -11.22 1.18
N PRO A 17 -7.65 -11.77 -0.02
CA PRO A 17 -8.46 -12.97 -0.15
C PRO A 17 -7.80 -14.13 0.60
N ASP A 18 -8.62 -14.94 1.28
CA ASP A 18 -8.19 -16.12 2.05
C ASP A 18 -7.32 -15.82 3.29
N GLN A 19 -7.18 -14.55 3.69
CA GLN A 19 -6.46 -14.16 4.90
C GLN A 19 -7.34 -13.30 5.81
N PRO A 20 -7.15 -13.40 7.15
CA PRO A 20 -7.78 -12.46 8.08
C PRO A 20 -7.20 -11.05 7.89
N GLU A 21 -7.89 -10.05 8.43
CA GLU A 21 -7.39 -8.67 8.50
C GLU A 21 -6.03 -8.59 9.22
N GLN A 22 -5.07 -7.90 8.61
CA GLN A 22 -3.71 -7.75 9.14
C GLN A 22 -3.39 -6.29 9.36
N PHE A 23 -2.88 -5.95 10.54
CA PHE A 23 -2.39 -4.60 10.82
C PHE A 23 -0.91 -4.49 10.50
N MET A 24 -0.56 -3.60 9.59
CA MET A 24 0.79 -3.36 9.12
C MET A 24 1.18 -1.90 9.35
N SER A 25 2.45 -1.64 9.65
CA SER A 25 2.98 -0.28 9.60
C SER A 25 3.09 0.20 8.15
N SER A 26 3.27 1.50 7.95
CA SER A 26 3.50 2.07 6.63
C SER A 26 4.65 1.39 5.88
N GLU A 27 5.78 1.15 6.56
CA GLU A 27 6.96 0.48 6.01
C GLU A 27 6.69 -0.98 5.59
N GLU A 28 5.91 -1.70 6.40
CA GLU A 28 5.54 -3.10 6.15
C GLU A 28 4.63 -3.20 4.91
N LEU A 29 3.60 -2.36 4.83
CA LEU A 29 2.72 -2.29 3.67
C LEU A 29 3.50 -1.90 2.41
N LEU A 30 4.38 -0.91 2.50
CA LEU A 30 5.22 -0.49 1.38
C LEU A 30 6.11 -1.64 0.86
N SER A 31 6.75 -2.37 1.78
CA SER A 31 7.58 -3.52 1.46
C SER A 31 6.78 -4.63 0.78
N LYS A 32 5.54 -4.86 1.24
CA LYS A 32 4.63 -5.84 0.64
C LYS A 32 4.18 -5.41 -0.77
N LEU A 33 3.74 -4.17 -0.94
CA LEU A 33 3.36 -3.62 -2.25
C LEU A 33 4.53 -3.68 -3.24
N THR A 34 5.74 -3.37 -2.79
CA THR A 34 6.95 -3.46 -3.63
C THR A 34 7.18 -4.88 -4.15
N LYS A 35 7.00 -5.91 -3.31
CA LYS A 35 7.14 -7.33 -3.73
C LYS A 35 6.06 -7.74 -4.73
N ILE A 36 4.83 -7.27 -4.52
CA ILE A 36 3.68 -7.53 -5.41
C ILE A 36 3.94 -6.89 -6.78
N LEU A 37 4.27 -5.60 -6.80
CA LEU A 37 4.58 -4.85 -8.02
C LEU A 37 5.75 -5.47 -8.78
N ALA A 38 6.81 -5.87 -8.08
CA ALA A 38 7.95 -6.57 -8.69
C ALA A 38 7.55 -7.84 -9.46
N SER A 39 6.48 -8.51 -9.04
CA SER A 39 5.95 -9.70 -9.70
C SER A 39 4.94 -9.40 -10.81
N CYS A 40 4.39 -8.18 -10.86
CA CYS A 40 3.27 -7.79 -11.72
C CYS A 40 3.55 -6.60 -12.65
N GLN A 41 4.84 -6.27 -12.89
CA GLN A 41 5.26 -5.13 -13.72
C GLN A 41 4.65 -5.11 -15.15
N GLY A 42 4.19 -6.25 -15.66
CA GLY A 42 3.63 -6.37 -17.01
C GLY A 42 2.20 -5.84 -17.17
N ASP A 43 1.42 -5.73 -16.08
CA ASP A 43 -0.01 -5.39 -16.11
C ASP A 43 -0.33 -4.09 -15.35
N LEU A 44 0.69 -3.27 -15.06
CA LEU A 44 0.50 -2.05 -14.28
C LEU A 44 -0.22 -0.94 -15.05
N SER A 45 -1.03 -0.17 -14.31
CA SER A 45 -1.60 1.09 -14.79
C SER A 45 -0.53 2.08 -15.24
N ARG A 46 -0.86 2.92 -16.24
CA ARG A 46 0.06 3.92 -16.80
C ARG A 46 0.60 4.90 -15.75
N ASP A 47 -0.20 5.20 -14.73
CA ASP A 47 0.19 6.06 -13.61
C ASP A 47 1.31 5.47 -12.76
N LEU A 48 1.44 4.14 -12.69
CA LEU A 48 2.57 3.49 -12.01
C LEU A 48 3.79 3.42 -12.95
N LEU A 49 3.56 3.13 -14.23
CA LEU A 49 4.64 3.01 -15.23
C LEU A 49 5.44 4.31 -15.43
N ARG A 50 4.91 5.48 -15.02
CA ARG A 50 5.66 6.75 -15.06
C ARG A 50 6.84 6.78 -14.10
N PHE A 51 6.85 5.95 -13.06
CA PHE A 51 7.89 5.94 -12.03
C PHE A 51 9.00 4.95 -12.38
N PRO A 52 10.27 5.35 -12.28
CA PRO A 52 11.41 4.54 -12.72
C PRO A 52 11.74 3.39 -11.76
N THR A 53 11.27 3.43 -10.51
CA THR A 53 11.57 2.44 -9.47
C THR A 53 10.31 1.86 -8.87
N ILE A 54 10.34 0.58 -8.53
CA ILE A 54 9.20 -0.13 -7.91
C ILE A 54 8.85 0.48 -6.55
N ALA A 55 9.85 0.93 -5.78
CA ALA A 55 9.62 1.63 -4.52
C ALA A 55 8.78 2.89 -4.71
N ALA A 56 9.10 3.73 -5.71
CA ALA A 56 8.32 4.93 -5.99
C ALA A 56 6.90 4.60 -6.51
N GLN A 57 6.75 3.49 -7.24
CA GLN A 57 5.42 2.98 -7.64
C GLN A 57 4.60 2.56 -6.42
N ALA A 58 5.21 1.83 -5.48
CA ALA A 58 4.56 1.40 -4.24
C ALA A 58 4.16 2.59 -3.36
N GLU A 59 5.06 3.56 -3.17
CA GLU A 59 4.78 4.78 -2.41
C GLU A 59 3.62 5.57 -3.01
N TYR A 60 3.62 5.73 -4.35
CA TYR A 60 2.53 6.41 -5.04
C TYR A 60 1.22 5.66 -4.87
N LEU A 61 1.21 4.35 -5.17
CA LEU A 61 0.03 3.50 -5.06
C LEU A 61 -0.57 3.54 -3.66
N MET A 62 0.26 3.37 -2.64
CA MET A 62 -0.16 3.39 -1.23
C MET A 62 -0.82 4.72 -0.82
N ASN A 63 -0.36 5.83 -1.38
CA ASN A 63 -0.84 7.17 -1.03
C ASN A 63 -2.04 7.63 -1.89
N THR A 64 -2.17 7.13 -3.12
CA THR A 64 -3.26 7.53 -4.04
C THR A 64 -4.43 6.56 -4.10
N SER A 65 -4.20 5.32 -3.69
CA SER A 65 -5.16 4.22 -3.77
C SER A 65 -5.30 3.54 -2.41
N CYS A 66 -6.40 2.81 -2.23
CA CYS A 66 -6.64 1.95 -1.06
C CYS A 66 -6.78 0.47 -1.45
N GLU A 67 -6.59 0.16 -2.73
CA GLU A 67 -6.75 -1.17 -3.30
C GLU A 67 -5.81 -1.36 -4.49
N PHE A 68 -5.46 -2.61 -4.75
CA PHE A 68 -4.70 -3.02 -5.91
C PHE A 68 -5.07 -4.44 -6.33
N ASP A 69 -5.50 -4.58 -7.59
CA ASP A 69 -5.72 -5.86 -8.24
C ASP A 69 -4.39 -6.41 -8.77
N ILE A 70 -4.02 -7.60 -8.31
CA ILE A 70 -2.76 -8.25 -8.68
C ILE A 70 -2.99 -9.17 -9.87
N THR A 71 -3.96 -10.08 -9.74
CA THR A 71 -4.39 -11.01 -10.80
C THR A 71 -5.88 -11.32 -10.62
N PRO A 72 -6.58 -11.88 -11.61
CA PRO A 72 -7.98 -12.28 -11.44
C PRO A 72 -8.18 -13.21 -10.22
N GLY A 73 -8.83 -12.67 -9.18
CA GLY A 73 -9.08 -13.37 -7.91
C GLY A 73 -8.04 -13.10 -6.81
N GLN A 74 -6.98 -12.33 -7.08
CA GLN A 74 -6.01 -11.87 -6.09
C GLN A 74 -5.95 -10.35 -6.08
N TYR A 75 -6.38 -9.78 -4.96
CA TYR A 75 -6.38 -8.34 -4.72
C TYR A 75 -5.89 -8.07 -3.30
N ILE A 76 -5.44 -6.84 -3.06
CA ILE A 76 -5.05 -6.38 -1.74
C ILE A 76 -5.70 -5.04 -1.49
N HIS A 77 -6.41 -4.91 -0.38
CA HIS A 77 -6.96 -3.63 0.08
C HIS A 77 -6.23 -3.20 1.34
N TRP A 78 -6.09 -1.90 1.54
CA TRP A 78 -5.53 -1.34 2.77
C TRP A 78 -6.27 -0.08 3.18
N TYR A 79 -6.44 0.07 4.49
CA TYR A 79 -7.09 1.23 5.08
C TYR A 79 -6.20 1.81 6.18
N ALA A 80 -5.91 3.10 6.10
CA ALA A 80 -5.25 3.80 7.18
C ALA A 80 -6.19 3.87 8.39
N VAL A 81 -5.76 3.31 9.51
CA VAL A 81 -6.49 3.30 10.78
C VAL A 81 -5.74 4.11 11.82
N ARG A 82 -6.47 4.96 12.52
CA ARG A 82 -5.98 5.73 13.67
C ARG A 82 -6.28 4.91 14.91
N LEU A 83 -5.24 4.39 15.57
CA LEU A 83 -5.40 3.75 16.86
C LEU A 83 -5.66 4.85 17.90
N GLU A 84 -6.94 5.13 18.18
CA GLU A 84 -7.31 5.96 19.32
C GLU A 84 -6.98 5.21 20.60
N LYS A 85 -5.98 5.68 21.36
CA LYS A 85 -5.78 5.21 22.73
C LYS A 85 -7.02 5.59 23.54
N SER A 86 -7.79 4.58 23.96
CA SER A 86 -8.78 4.71 25.05
C SER A 86 -8.11 4.82 26.41
#